data_AF-A0A6M3M5N1-F1
#
_entry.id   AF-A0A6M3M5N1-F1
#
_cell.length_a   1.000
_cell.length_b   1.000
_cell.length_c   1.000
_cell.angle_alpha   90.00
_cell.angle_beta   90.00
_cell.angle_gamma   90.00
#
_symmetry.space_group_name_H-M   'P 1'
#
loop_
_entity.id
_entity.type
_entity.pdbx_description
1 polymer ?
#
loop_
_entity_poly.entity_id
_entity_poly.type
_entity_poly.pdbx_seq_one_letter_code
_entity_poly.pdbx_strand_id
1 'polypeptide(L)'
;MVYTICDYSRIKETFPEFQATMDALEDVMVKKALADWAPLKYGGLNPKAGEFGKTTIMPELFQAGAFETGALTLLPDWDESWIGTTMTVPGHNTIMQGANSGNIYEDYKVGIVGLAFLEPSSRISEIKMQISDKKLPRMNIQEAWGYQRPCIIFENGYVLDEETGFHLYGYCLAEGPAKIKLIGVQLNRVPNKLQSTNTGAALS
;
A
#
# COMPACT_ATOMS: atom_id res chain seq x y z
N MET A 1 5.19 -14.34 10.67
CA MET A 1 4.23 -13.48 9.95
C MET A 1 2.97 -14.30 9.87
N VAL A 2 1.89 -13.83 10.50
CA VAL A 2 0.60 -14.48 10.47
C VAL A 2 -0.35 -13.52 9.74
N TYR A 3 -1.19 -14.07 8.89
CA TYR A 3 -2.10 -13.33 8.02
C TYR A 3 -3.41 -14.10 7.89
N THR A 4 -4.48 -13.37 7.60
CA THR A 4 -5.80 -13.93 7.33
C THR A 4 -6.23 -13.55 5.92
N ILE A 5 -6.73 -14.53 5.16
CA ILE A 5 -7.36 -14.31 3.86
C ILE A 5 -8.88 -14.25 4.05
N CYS A 6 -9.52 -13.24 3.49
CA CYS A 6 -10.93 -12.93 3.70
C CYS A 6 -11.60 -12.38 2.43
N ASP A 7 -12.92 -12.24 2.46
CA ASP A 7 -13.62 -11.33 1.54
C ASP A 7 -13.62 -9.90 2.12
N TYR A 8 -13.24 -8.93 1.29
CA TYR A 8 -13.12 -7.52 1.66
C TYR A 8 -14.43 -6.95 2.21
N SER A 9 -15.57 -7.40 1.68
CA SER A 9 -16.89 -6.98 2.16
C SER A 9 -17.17 -7.39 3.61
N ARG A 10 -16.50 -8.44 4.09
CA ARG A 10 -16.74 -9.05 5.40
C ARG A 10 -15.64 -8.74 6.42
N ILE A 11 -14.63 -7.94 6.09
CA ILE A 11 -13.54 -7.60 7.03
C ILE A 11 -14.09 -7.12 8.37
N LYS A 12 -15.05 -6.17 8.35
CA LYS A 12 -15.63 -5.60 9.57
C LYS A 12 -16.53 -6.57 10.34
N GLU A 13 -17.13 -7.55 9.65
CA GLU A 13 -18.00 -8.54 10.26
C GLU A 13 -17.22 -9.72 10.86
N THR A 14 -16.08 -10.06 10.23
CA THR A 14 -15.36 -11.31 10.49
C THR A 14 -14.11 -11.10 11.33
N PHE A 15 -13.61 -9.86 11.44
CA PHE A 15 -12.33 -9.57 12.09
C PHE A 15 -12.40 -8.34 13.00
N PRO A 16 -12.93 -8.47 14.23
CA PRO A 16 -12.96 -7.39 15.22
C PRO A 16 -11.56 -6.83 15.53
N GLU A 17 -10.55 -7.71 15.47
CA GLU A 17 -9.14 -7.36 15.68
C GLU A 17 -8.60 -6.41 14.60
N PHE A 18 -9.22 -6.32 13.43
CA PHE A 18 -8.78 -5.43 12.35
C PHE A 18 -8.78 -3.96 12.79
N GLN A 19 -9.81 -3.54 13.53
CA GLN A 19 -9.86 -2.18 14.05
C GLN A 19 -8.75 -1.95 15.08
N ALA A 20 -8.51 -2.93 15.96
CA ALA A 20 -7.43 -2.85 16.94
C ALA A 20 -6.04 -2.79 16.28
N THR A 21 -5.81 -3.57 15.22
CA THR A 21 -4.55 -3.52 14.44
C THR A 21 -4.38 -2.18 13.75
N MET A 22 -5.46 -1.62 13.18
CA MET A 22 -5.43 -0.28 12.57
C MET A 22 -5.11 0.82 13.60
N ASP A 23 -5.77 0.78 14.76
CA ASP A 23 -5.57 1.76 15.84
C ASP A 23 -4.15 1.67 16.39
N ALA A 24 -3.66 0.45 16.64
CA ALA A 24 -2.29 0.21 17.10
C ALA A 24 -1.24 0.69 16.08
N LEU A 25 -1.48 0.47 14.78
CA LEU A 25 -0.60 0.96 13.73
C LEU A 25 -0.59 2.49 13.68
N GLU A 26 -1.78 3.12 13.76
CA GLU A 26 -1.89 4.58 13.77
C GLU A 26 -1.14 5.18 14.96
N ASP A 27 -1.30 4.62 16.15
CA ASP A 27 -0.59 5.06 17.36
C ASP A 27 0.93 5.00 17.19
N VAL A 28 1.45 3.92 16.60
CA VAL A 28 2.88 3.75 16.33
C VAL A 28 3.35 4.79 15.31
N MET A 29 2.58 5.00 14.23
CA MET A 29 2.91 5.98 13.21
C MET A 29 2.91 7.41 13.75
N VAL A 30 1.91 7.79 14.53
CA VAL A 30 1.80 9.13 15.12
C VAL A 30 2.95 9.39 16.10
N LYS A 31 3.29 8.42 16.96
CA LYS A 31 4.43 8.55 17.88
C LYS A 31 5.74 8.76 17.12
N LYS A 32 5.95 8.01 16.05
CA LYS A 32 7.12 8.13 15.20
C LYS A 32 7.16 9.49 14.48
N ALA A 33 6.05 9.91 13.89
CA ALA A 33 5.91 11.21 13.24
C ALA A 33 6.15 12.39 14.21
N LEU A 34 5.67 12.30 15.46
CA LEU A 34 5.94 13.32 16.48
C LEU A 34 7.43 13.45 16.83
N ALA A 35 8.16 12.34 16.81
CA ALA A 35 9.61 12.34 17.05
C ALA A 35 10.38 12.89 15.84
N ASP A 36 10.05 12.41 14.65
CA ASP A 36 10.80 12.72 13.41
C ASP A 36 10.48 14.14 12.88
N TRP A 37 9.24 14.60 13.05
CA TRP A 37 8.76 15.88 12.51
C TRP A 37 8.62 16.99 13.55
N ALA A 38 9.30 16.87 14.70
CA ALA A 38 9.31 17.93 15.70
C ALA A 38 9.68 19.29 15.08
N PRO A 39 8.97 20.40 15.38
CA PRO A 39 7.98 20.57 16.46
C PRO A 39 6.51 20.38 16.04
N LEU A 40 6.22 19.72 14.92
CA LEU A 40 4.85 19.56 14.44
C LEU A 40 3.99 18.72 15.39
N LYS A 41 2.68 19.01 15.43
CA LYS A 41 1.69 18.26 16.21
C LYS A 41 0.78 17.44 15.31
N TYR A 42 0.10 16.45 15.87
CA TYR A 42 -0.87 15.67 15.12
C TYR A 42 -2.20 16.43 14.95
N GLY A 43 -2.58 16.72 13.71
CA GLY A 43 -3.80 17.46 13.35
C GLY A 43 -4.95 16.59 12.82
N GLY A 44 -4.79 15.27 12.77
CA GLY A 44 -5.81 14.34 12.28
C GLY A 44 -6.14 14.56 10.80
N LEU A 45 -7.42 14.46 10.41
CA LEU A 45 -7.86 14.58 9.01
C LEU A 45 -7.82 16.03 8.48
N ASN A 46 -7.84 17.03 9.36
CA ASN A 46 -7.91 18.45 8.99
C ASN A 46 -6.77 19.23 9.68
N PRO A 47 -5.50 18.94 9.33
CA PRO A 47 -4.37 19.57 9.99
C PRO A 47 -4.27 21.06 9.65
N LYS A 48 -3.81 21.86 10.61
CA LYS A 48 -3.53 23.30 10.44
C LYS A 48 -2.03 23.56 10.27
N ALA A 49 -1.67 24.81 10.04
CA ALA A 49 -0.27 25.22 10.05
C ALA A 49 0.40 24.82 11.39
N GLY A 50 1.55 24.15 11.31
CA GLY A 50 2.24 23.58 12.48
C GLY A 50 1.77 22.18 12.87
N GLU A 51 0.90 21.56 12.08
CA GLU A 51 0.41 20.19 12.30
C GLU A 51 0.64 19.31 11.06
N PHE A 52 0.80 18.01 11.28
CA PHE A 52 0.79 16.99 10.23
C PHE A 52 -0.56 16.26 10.22
N GLY A 53 -0.98 15.79 9.05
CA GLY A 53 -2.29 15.19 8.83
C GLY A 53 -2.29 13.69 8.59
N LYS A 54 -3.48 13.09 8.67
CA LYS A 54 -3.76 11.69 8.29
C LYS A 54 -4.70 11.64 7.09
N THR A 55 -4.49 10.65 6.22
CA THR A 55 -5.37 10.32 5.10
C THR A 55 -5.36 8.81 4.81
N THR A 56 -6.19 8.36 3.87
CA THR A 56 -6.05 7.03 3.27
C THR A 56 -4.82 6.98 2.37
N ILE A 57 -4.18 5.82 2.25
CA ILE A 57 -3.00 5.65 1.39
C ILE A 57 -3.33 6.13 -0.03
N MET A 58 -2.53 7.07 -0.54
CA MET A 58 -2.69 7.63 -1.87
C MET A 58 -1.96 6.75 -2.90
N PRO A 59 -2.59 6.41 -4.03
CA PRO A 59 -2.01 5.54 -5.05
C PRO A 59 -0.73 6.16 -5.65
N GLU A 60 -0.67 7.48 -5.78
CA GLU A 60 0.46 8.20 -6.40
C GLU A 60 1.75 8.14 -5.59
N LEU A 61 1.74 7.61 -4.36
CA LEU A 61 2.97 7.27 -3.64
C LEU A 61 3.65 6.00 -4.17
N PHE A 62 3.03 5.31 -5.12
CA PHE A 62 3.48 4.04 -5.66
C PHE A 62 3.57 4.07 -7.18
N GLN A 63 4.37 3.13 -7.69
CA GLN A 63 4.36 2.73 -9.08
C GLN A 63 3.79 1.32 -9.20
N ALA A 64 3.06 1.06 -10.28
CA ALA A 64 2.61 -0.27 -10.65
C ALA A 64 2.70 -0.47 -12.17
N GLY A 65 2.50 -1.70 -12.63
CA GLY A 65 2.55 -2.00 -14.07
C GLY A 65 1.47 -1.23 -14.85
N ALA A 66 1.87 -0.49 -15.88
CA ALA A 66 0.98 0.25 -16.75
C ALA A 66 0.32 -0.65 -17.79
N PHE A 67 -0.95 -0.41 -18.10
CA PHE A 67 -1.59 -1.01 -19.27
C PHE A 67 -0.91 -0.56 -20.58
N GLU A 68 -0.65 -1.41 -21.58
CA GLU A 68 -0.62 -2.89 -21.64
C GLU A 68 0.78 -3.46 -21.35
N THR A 69 1.77 -2.58 -21.17
CA THR A 69 3.18 -2.96 -21.15
C THR A 69 3.57 -3.72 -19.88
N GLY A 70 2.99 -3.38 -18.73
CA GLY A 70 3.44 -3.86 -17.41
C GLY A 70 4.68 -3.12 -16.91
N ALA A 71 5.13 -2.06 -17.60
CA ALA A 71 6.22 -1.21 -17.12
C ALA A 71 5.78 -0.43 -15.87
N LEU A 72 6.65 -0.34 -14.87
CA LEU A 72 6.33 0.38 -13.63
C LEU A 72 6.25 1.88 -13.90
N THR A 73 5.07 2.45 -13.72
CA THR A 73 4.79 3.89 -13.84
C THR A 73 4.01 4.37 -12.64
N LEU A 74 3.99 5.69 -12.40
CA LEU A 74 3.24 6.30 -11.30
C LEU A 74 1.79 5.83 -11.34
N LEU A 75 1.25 5.38 -10.21
CA LEU A 75 -0.09 4.85 -10.13
C LEU A 75 -1.09 6.00 -9.87
N PRO A 76 -1.94 6.41 -10.82
CA PRO A 76 -2.85 7.54 -10.64
C PRO A 76 -4.08 7.16 -9.80
N ASP A 77 -4.53 5.91 -9.89
CA ASP A 77 -5.60 5.34 -9.07
C ASP A 77 -5.35 3.84 -8.81
N TRP A 78 -6.15 3.23 -7.91
CA TRP A 78 -5.97 1.82 -7.57
C TRP A 78 -6.49 0.83 -8.64
N ASP A 79 -7.14 1.32 -9.70
CA ASP A 79 -7.80 0.52 -10.73
C ASP A 79 -6.96 0.37 -12.02
N GLU A 80 -5.85 1.10 -12.16
CA GLU A 80 -5.03 1.13 -13.38
C GLU A 80 -3.87 0.12 -13.45
N SER A 81 -3.69 -0.74 -12.44
CA SER A 81 -2.56 -1.70 -12.43
C SER A 81 -2.75 -2.90 -13.38
N TRP A 82 -1.68 -3.26 -14.09
CA TRP A 82 -1.66 -4.29 -15.13
C TRP A 82 -0.40 -5.17 -15.11
N ILE A 83 -0.58 -6.47 -15.37
CA ILE A 83 0.50 -7.42 -15.71
C ILE A 83 0.57 -7.52 -17.23
N GLY A 84 1.69 -7.09 -17.80
CA GLY A 84 1.85 -6.92 -19.24
C GLY A 84 3.07 -7.58 -19.86
N THR A 85 3.29 -7.25 -21.13
CA THR A 85 4.28 -7.90 -22.02
C THR A 85 5.75 -7.72 -21.62
N THR A 86 6.08 -6.74 -20.77
CA THR A 86 7.44 -6.55 -20.24
C THR A 86 7.73 -7.40 -19.00
N MET A 87 6.72 -8.09 -18.47
CA MET A 87 6.83 -8.94 -17.28
C MET A 87 7.01 -10.40 -17.69
N THR A 88 7.70 -11.18 -16.85
CA THR A 88 7.85 -12.62 -17.09
C THR A 88 6.57 -13.33 -16.68
N VAL A 89 5.84 -13.92 -17.62
CA VAL A 89 4.58 -14.65 -17.36
C VAL A 89 4.66 -16.04 -18.00
N PRO A 90 4.59 -17.14 -17.22
CA PRO A 90 4.56 -17.19 -15.75
C PRO A 90 5.91 -16.84 -15.11
N GLY A 91 5.91 -16.08 -14.02
CA GLY A 91 7.16 -15.68 -13.37
C GLY A 91 7.04 -14.69 -12.22
N HIS A 92 8.16 -14.49 -11.51
CA HIS A 92 8.25 -13.49 -10.43
C HIS A 92 8.52 -12.10 -11.00
N ASN A 93 7.67 -11.15 -10.63
CA ASN A 93 7.79 -9.76 -11.07
C ASN A 93 7.54 -8.79 -9.91
N THR A 94 8.05 -7.57 -10.02
CA THR A 94 7.62 -6.45 -9.18
C THR A 94 6.24 -6.01 -9.66
N ILE A 95 5.24 -6.06 -8.77
CA ILE A 95 3.87 -5.63 -9.07
C ILE A 95 3.64 -4.18 -8.65
N MET A 96 4.26 -3.77 -7.54
CA MET A 96 4.17 -2.43 -7.02
C MET A 96 5.46 -2.04 -6.29
N GLN A 97 5.85 -0.77 -6.36
CA GLN A 97 6.98 -0.23 -5.60
C GLN A 97 6.75 1.22 -5.20
N GLY A 98 7.58 1.78 -4.32
CA GLY A 98 7.52 3.21 -4.01
C GLY A 98 7.81 4.09 -5.23
N ALA A 99 7.11 5.22 -5.35
CA ALA A 99 7.18 6.06 -6.54
C ALA A 99 8.51 6.81 -6.73
N ASN A 100 9.27 7.03 -5.66
CA ASN A 100 10.58 7.66 -5.71
C ASN A 100 11.68 6.61 -5.96
N SER A 101 11.73 6.07 -7.19
CA SER A 101 12.70 5.03 -7.59
C SER A 101 12.71 3.79 -6.68
N GLY A 102 11.53 3.36 -6.22
CA GLY A 102 11.35 2.27 -5.27
C GLY A 102 11.13 2.71 -3.82
N ASN A 103 11.35 3.98 -3.50
CA ASN A 103 11.17 4.54 -2.15
C ASN A 103 9.87 5.34 -2.03
N ILE A 104 9.41 5.51 -0.78
CA ILE A 104 8.37 6.50 -0.45
C ILE A 104 8.98 7.91 -0.49
N TYR A 105 8.20 8.89 -0.96
CA TYR A 105 8.61 10.29 -1.00
C TYR A 105 8.86 10.87 0.42
N GLU A 106 9.68 11.91 0.49
CA GLU A 106 9.82 12.75 1.69
C GLU A 106 8.46 13.39 2.07
N ASP A 107 8.25 13.67 3.35
CA ASP A 107 7.04 14.20 3.95
C ASP A 107 5.87 13.19 4.10
N TYR A 108 6.09 11.93 3.71
CA TYR A 108 5.09 10.87 3.80
C TYR A 108 5.56 9.70 4.65
N LYS A 109 4.69 9.24 5.55
CA LYS A 109 4.84 7.94 6.23
C LYS A 109 3.60 7.10 5.92
N VAL A 110 3.77 5.84 5.55
CA VAL A 110 2.67 4.96 5.14
C VAL A 110 2.60 3.74 6.04
N GLY A 111 1.43 3.48 6.62
CA GLY A 111 1.15 2.29 7.39
C GLY A 111 0.32 1.31 6.59
N ILE A 112 0.76 0.06 6.48
CA ILE A 112 0.10 -1.02 5.74
C ILE A 112 -0.33 -2.11 6.72
N VAL A 113 -1.63 -2.40 6.78
CA VAL A 113 -2.18 -3.56 7.52
C VAL A 113 -2.62 -4.69 6.61
N GLY A 114 -2.67 -4.47 5.30
CA GLY A 114 -3.14 -5.50 4.38
C GLY A 114 -3.16 -5.08 2.92
N LEU A 115 -3.63 -6.00 2.10
CA LEU A 115 -3.78 -5.86 0.65
C LEU A 115 -5.20 -6.29 0.27
N ALA A 116 -5.84 -5.53 -0.61
CA ALA A 116 -7.12 -5.91 -1.22
C ALA A 116 -6.92 -6.09 -2.73
N PHE A 117 -7.44 -7.20 -3.25
CA PHE A 117 -7.56 -7.44 -4.68
C PHE A 117 -8.94 -6.95 -5.11
N LEU A 118 -8.96 -5.98 -6.02
CA LEU A 118 -10.20 -5.35 -6.47
C LEU A 118 -10.91 -6.17 -7.56
N GLU A 119 -10.29 -7.25 -8.04
CA GLU A 119 -10.86 -8.18 -9.02
C GLU A 119 -11.02 -9.59 -8.44
N PRO A 120 -12.08 -10.33 -8.85
CA PRO A 120 -12.32 -11.70 -8.37
C PRO A 120 -11.28 -12.72 -8.84
N SER A 121 -10.74 -12.53 -10.05
CA SER A 121 -9.74 -13.44 -10.63
C SER A 121 -8.34 -12.91 -10.37
N SER A 122 -7.67 -13.43 -9.34
CA SER A 122 -6.27 -13.09 -9.12
C SER A 122 -5.38 -13.82 -10.14
N ARG A 123 -4.60 -13.06 -10.90
CA ARG A 123 -3.54 -13.56 -11.81
C ARG A 123 -2.23 -13.84 -11.07
N ILE A 124 -2.26 -13.73 -9.74
CA ILE A 124 -1.11 -13.84 -8.85
C ILE A 124 -1.35 -14.99 -7.89
N SER A 125 -0.43 -15.96 -7.86
CA SER A 125 -0.49 -17.11 -6.93
C SER A 125 0.28 -16.87 -5.64
N GLU A 126 1.30 -16.02 -5.67
CA GLU A 126 2.17 -15.75 -4.54
C GLU A 126 2.48 -14.26 -4.45
N ILE A 127 2.61 -13.75 -3.24
CA ILE A 127 3.11 -12.40 -3.00
C ILE A 127 4.31 -12.41 -2.04
N LYS A 128 5.17 -11.40 -2.18
CA LYS A 128 6.28 -11.15 -1.27
C LYS A 128 6.46 -9.65 -1.12
N MET A 129 6.47 -9.17 0.12
CA MET A 129 6.73 -7.77 0.43
C MET A 129 8.17 -7.59 0.94
N GLN A 130 8.82 -6.53 0.50
CA GLN A 130 10.12 -6.10 0.98
C GLN A 130 10.04 -4.64 1.38
N ILE A 131 10.46 -4.35 2.61
CA ILE A 131 10.47 -3.01 3.19
C ILE A 131 11.91 -2.70 3.58
N SER A 132 12.58 -1.86 2.80
CA SER A 132 14.03 -1.61 2.90
C SER A 132 14.79 -2.95 2.94
N ASP A 133 15.59 -3.18 3.97
CA ASP A 133 16.36 -4.42 4.18
C ASP A 133 15.50 -5.59 4.70
N LYS A 134 14.29 -5.31 5.18
CA LYS A 134 13.39 -6.33 5.73
C LYS A 134 12.65 -7.05 4.62
N LYS A 135 13.13 -8.25 4.30
CA LYS A 135 12.46 -9.19 3.40
C LYS A 135 11.42 -9.99 4.17
N LEU A 136 10.15 -9.84 3.82
CA LEU A 136 9.09 -10.66 4.40
C LEU A 136 8.99 -12.00 3.65
N PRO A 137 8.54 -13.08 4.32
CA PRO A 137 8.32 -14.37 3.69
C PRO A 137 7.37 -14.28 2.50
N ARG A 138 7.53 -15.20 1.55
CA ARG A 138 6.57 -15.41 0.47
C ARG A 138 5.29 -16.00 1.05
N MET A 139 4.14 -15.54 0.58
CA MET A 139 2.83 -16.04 0.96
C MET A 139 2.15 -16.59 -0.30
N ASN A 140 1.68 -17.83 -0.25
CA ASN A 140 0.79 -18.39 -1.26
C ASN A 140 -0.62 -17.88 -0.99
N ILE A 141 -1.26 -17.35 -2.03
CA ILE A 141 -2.56 -16.70 -1.96
C ILE A 141 -3.58 -17.35 -2.88
N GLN A 142 -3.35 -18.59 -3.33
CA GLN A 142 -4.30 -19.32 -4.19
C GLN A 142 -5.64 -19.55 -3.50
N GLU A 143 -5.66 -19.67 -2.17
CA GLU A 143 -6.91 -19.72 -1.39
C GLU A 143 -7.78 -18.47 -1.63
N ALA A 144 -7.15 -17.33 -1.92
CA ALA A 144 -7.84 -16.08 -2.17
C ALA A 144 -8.76 -16.13 -3.42
N TRP A 145 -8.52 -17.07 -4.34
CA TRP A 145 -9.32 -17.24 -5.57
C TRP A 145 -10.75 -17.72 -5.31
N GLY A 146 -11.04 -18.19 -4.09
CA GLY A 146 -12.40 -18.54 -3.68
C GLY A 146 -13.28 -17.34 -3.35
N TYR A 147 -12.72 -16.13 -3.21
CA TYR A 147 -13.43 -14.93 -2.78
C TYR A 147 -13.75 -13.99 -3.95
N GLN A 148 -14.85 -13.24 -3.85
CA GLN A 148 -15.21 -12.26 -4.89
C GLN A 148 -14.33 -11.01 -4.82
N ARG A 149 -13.95 -10.60 -3.61
CA ARG A 149 -13.03 -9.49 -3.37
C ARG A 149 -11.99 -9.92 -2.34
N PRO A 150 -10.93 -10.61 -2.77
CA PRO A 150 -9.98 -11.18 -1.83
C PRO A 150 -9.22 -10.09 -1.06
N CYS A 151 -9.09 -10.27 0.24
CA CYS A 151 -8.24 -9.46 1.12
C CYS A 151 -7.23 -10.32 1.85
N ILE A 152 -6.06 -9.75 2.09
CA ILE A 152 -5.02 -10.29 2.97
C ILE A 152 -4.81 -9.27 4.07
N ILE A 153 -5.11 -9.65 5.30
CA ILE A 153 -4.91 -8.82 6.49
C ILE A 153 -3.75 -9.39 7.29
N PHE A 154 -2.78 -8.53 7.62
CA PHE A 154 -1.66 -8.86 8.48
C PHE A 154 -2.06 -8.67 9.95
N GLU A 155 -1.63 -9.57 10.83
CA GLU A 155 -1.86 -9.39 12.28
C GLU A 155 -1.20 -8.13 12.82
N ASN A 156 -0.02 -7.80 12.27
CA ASN A 156 0.74 -6.61 12.63
C ASN A 156 0.88 -5.71 11.42
N GLY A 157 0.59 -4.42 11.61
CA GLY A 157 0.83 -3.41 10.59
C GLY A 157 2.32 -3.16 10.37
N TYR A 158 2.66 -2.74 9.15
CA TYR A 158 4.01 -2.36 8.75
C TYR A 158 4.06 -0.87 8.49
N VAL A 159 5.06 -0.19 9.05
CA VAL A 159 5.31 1.23 8.79
C VAL A 159 6.41 1.36 7.75
N LEU A 160 6.09 2.07 6.67
CA LEU A 160 7.03 2.61 5.70
C LEU A 160 7.33 4.04 6.12
N ASP A 161 8.59 4.29 6.44
CA ASP A 161 9.04 5.63 6.78
C ASP A 161 9.29 6.47 5.52
N GLU A 162 9.59 7.75 5.71
CA GLU A 162 10.11 8.60 4.64
C GLU A 162 11.33 7.94 4.01
N GLU A 163 11.44 8.00 2.68
CA GLU A 163 12.55 7.45 1.91
C GLU A 163 12.78 5.93 2.09
N THR A 164 11.84 5.23 2.72
CA THR A 164 11.93 3.77 2.90
C THR A 164 11.59 3.06 1.59
N GLY A 165 12.47 2.16 1.16
CA GLY A 165 12.23 1.29 0.02
C GLY A 165 11.03 0.38 0.24
N PHE A 166 10.15 0.29 -0.76
CA PHE A 166 9.01 -0.60 -0.76
C PHE A 166 8.92 -1.34 -2.09
N HIS A 167 8.87 -2.67 -2.03
CA HIS A 167 8.62 -3.52 -3.18
C HIS A 167 7.63 -4.63 -2.83
N LEU A 168 6.58 -4.73 -3.62
CA LEU A 168 5.65 -5.85 -3.64
C LEU A 168 5.92 -6.68 -4.89
N TYR A 169 6.37 -7.91 -4.67
CA TYR A 169 6.57 -8.90 -5.72
C TYR A 169 5.39 -9.86 -5.78
N GLY A 170 5.10 -10.34 -6.98
CA GLY A 170 4.08 -11.35 -7.26
C GLY A 170 4.61 -12.44 -8.18
N TYR A 171 4.13 -13.67 -8.01
CA TYR A 171 4.26 -14.70 -9.03
C TYR A 171 3.05 -14.60 -9.96
N CYS A 172 3.27 -14.02 -11.14
CA CYS A 172 2.24 -13.81 -12.16
C CYS A 172 2.03 -15.10 -12.95
N LEU A 173 0.78 -15.51 -13.11
CA LEU A 173 0.39 -16.68 -13.90
C LEU A 173 -0.11 -16.32 -15.30
N ALA A 174 -0.67 -15.13 -15.47
CA ALA A 174 -1.25 -14.64 -16.72
C ALA A 174 -1.15 -13.11 -16.82
N GLU A 175 -1.19 -12.61 -18.04
CA GLU A 175 -1.32 -11.18 -18.35
C GLU A 175 -2.75 -10.68 -18.08
N GLY A 176 -2.89 -9.37 -17.86
CA GLY A 176 -4.17 -8.71 -17.63
C GLY A 176 -4.17 -7.78 -16.42
N PRO A 177 -5.35 -7.24 -16.03
CA PRO A 177 -5.42 -6.33 -14.91
C PRO A 177 -5.05 -7.03 -13.59
N ALA A 178 -4.37 -6.28 -12.72
CA ALA A 178 -3.86 -6.75 -11.43
C ALA A 178 -4.07 -5.67 -10.36
N LYS A 179 -5.34 -5.31 -10.16
CA LYS A 179 -5.76 -4.21 -9.27
C LYS A 179 -5.55 -4.59 -7.81
N ILE A 180 -4.47 -4.10 -7.24
CA ILE A 180 -4.11 -4.31 -5.82
C ILE A 180 -4.13 -2.97 -5.12
N LYS A 181 -4.93 -2.90 -4.05
CA LYS A 181 -5.01 -1.74 -3.16
C LYS A 181 -4.35 -2.05 -1.82
N LEU A 182 -3.52 -1.14 -1.33
CA LEU A 182 -3.01 -1.20 0.02
C LEU A 182 -4.09 -0.81 1.04
N ILE A 183 -4.22 -1.56 2.12
CA ILE A 183 -5.11 -1.26 3.24
C ILE A 183 -4.27 -0.65 4.36
N GLY A 184 -4.65 0.53 4.83
CA GLY A 184 -3.99 1.21 5.94
C GLY A 184 -4.21 2.72 5.92
N VAL A 185 -3.25 3.46 6.47
CA VAL A 185 -3.29 4.92 6.64
C VAL A 185 -1.97 5.56 6.24
N GLN A 186 -2.01 6.83 5.91
CA GLN A 186 -0.86 7.64 5.56
C GLN A 186 -0.83 8.89 6.42
N LEU A 187 0.37 9.27 6.87
CA LEU A 187 0.64 10.55 7.51
C LEU A 187 1.37 11.49 6.53
N ASN A 188 1.03 12.77 6.61
CA ASN A 188 1.51 13.81 5.70
C ASN A 188 2.06 14.96 6.52
N ARG A 189 3.35 15.23 6.38
CA ARG A 189 4.02 16.30 7.12
C ARG A 189 3.47 17.68 6.77
N VAL A 190 3.15 17.90 5.48
CA VAL A 190 2.68 19.19 4.96
C VAL A 190 1.17 19.13 4.64
N PRO A 191 0.32 19.89 5.37
CA PRO A 191 -1.13 19.95 5.14
C PRO A 191 -1.55 20.24 3.70
N ASN A 192 -0.85 21.17 3.03
CA ASN A 192 -1.21 21.65 1.70
C ASN A 192 -1.01 20.60 0.60
N LYS A 193 -0.17 19.57 0.82
CA LYS A 193 0.05 18.50 -0.15
C LYS A 193 -1.25 17.67 -0.38
N LEU A 194 -2.18 17.70 0.58
CA LEU A 194 -3.50 17.05 0.48
C LEU A 194 -4.61 17.96 -0.07
N GLN A 195 -4.38 19.27 -0.16
CA GLN A 195 -5.39 20.28 -0.54
C GLN A 195 -5.13 20.88 -1.93
N SER A 196 -4.08 20.43 -2.60
CA SER A 196 -3.76 20.84 -3.97
C SER A 196 -4.70 20.13 -4.95
N THR A 197 -5.25 20.89 -5.91
CA THR A 197 -6.15 20.38 -6.96
C THR A 197 -5.44 19.43 -7.94
N ASN A 198 -4.11 19.33 -7.88
CA ASN A 198 -3.31 18.41 -8.68
C ASN A 198 -2.50 17.50 -7.73
N THR A 199 -3.08 16.35 -7.38
CA THR A 199 -2.53 15.38 -6.42
C THR A 199 -1.11 14.92 -6.77
N GLY A 200 -0.77 14.79 -8.06
CA GLY A 200 0.58 14.42 -8.51
C GLY A 200 1.62 15.54 -8.43
N ALA A 201 1.21 16.82 -8.39
CA ALA A 201 2.13 17.95 -8.26
C ALA A 201 2.65 18.15 -6.82
N ALA A 202 2.03 17.49 -5.83
CA ALA A 202 2.44 17.54 -4.44
C ALA A 202 3.59 16.56 -4.09
N LEU A 203 4.02 15.75 -5.07
CA LEU A 203 5.09 14.74 -4.93
C LEU A 203 6.48 15.27 -5.29
N SER A 204 6.57 16.44 -5.92
CA SER A 204 7.84 17.11 -6.25
C SER A 204 8.38 17.97 -5.11
#